data_AF-A0A3M2GGL9-F1
#
_entry.id   AF-A0A3M2GGL9-F1
#
_cell.length_a   1.000
_cell.length_b   1.000
_cell.length_c   1.000
_cell.angle_alpha   90.00
_cell.angle_beta   90.00
_cell.angle_gamma   90.00
#
_symmetry.space_group_name_H-M   'P 1'
#
loop_
_entity.id
_entity.type
_entity.pdbx_description
1 polymer ?
#
loop_
_entity_poly.entity_id
_entity_poly.type
_entity_poly.pdbx_seq_one_letter_code
_entity_poly.pdbx_strand_id
1 'polypeptide(L)' 'MRIAVGTDETTPVTRALCDHLRTRGHEVALVSADEPWPDVGRAVATRVAAGAADLGVVC' A
#
# COMPACT_ATOMS: atom_id res chain seq x y z
N MET A 1 -5.33 -9.38 7.67
CA MET A 1 -4.45 -9.49 6.48
C MET A 1 -3.41 -8.40 6.55
N ARG A 2 -2.22 -8.68 6.06
CA ARG A 2 -1.11 -7.75 5.84
C ARG A 2 -1.29 -7.13 4.47
N ILE A 3 -1.49 -5.82 4.39
CA ILE A 3 -1.74 -5.10 3.15
C ILE A 3 -0.60 -4.11 2.90
N ALA A 4 0.05 -4.23 1.75
CA ALA A 4 1.00 -3.24 1.26
C ALA A 4 0.24 -2.21 0.40
N VAL A 5 0.34 -0.93 0.76
CA VAL A 5 -0.24 0.19 0.00
C VAL A 5 0.90 1.03 -0.55
N GLY A 6 0.79 1.41 -1.82
CA GLY A 6 1.72 2.33 -2.47
C GLY A 6 0.97 3.41 -3.26
N THR A 7 1.55 4.60 -3.35
CA THR A 7 1.00 5.73 -4.11
C THR A 7 2.13 6.63 -4.62
N ASP A 8 1.95 7.27 -5.77
CA ASP A 8 2.88 8.29 -6.28
C ASP A 8 2.65 9.67 -5.66
N GLU A 9 1.53 9.88 -4.98
CA GLU A 9 1.25 11.09 -4.21
C GLU A 9 0.38 10.79 -2.98
N THR A 10 0.80 11.25 -1.80
CA THR A 10 -0.04 11.11 -0.59
C THR A 10 -1.20 12.11 -0.57
N THR A 11 -2.37 11.66 -1.01
CA THR A 11 -3.61 12.47 -1.01
C THR A 11 -4.53 12.18 0.19
N PRO A 12 -5.59 12.98 0.41
CA PRO A 12 -6.64 12.64 1.37
C PRO A 12 -7.31 11.27 1.10
N VAL A 13 -7.37 10.85 -0.16
CA VAL A 13 -7.92 9.52 -0.54
C VAL A 13 -6.99 8.42 -0.04
N THR A 14 -5.67 8.55 -0.22
CA THR A 14 -4.69 7.59 0.29
C THR A 14 -4.83 7.40 1.80
N ARG A 15 -4.98 8.50 2.55
CA ARG A 15 -5.16 8.47 4.01
C ARG A 15 -6.46 7.77 4.40
N ALA A 16 -7.57 8.17 3.78
CA ALA A 16 -8.89 7.59 4.03
C ALA A 16 -8.93 6.08 3.71
N LEU A 17 -8.29 5.66 2.61
CA LEU A 17 -8.12 4.25 2.25
C LEU A 17 -7.37 3.48 3.34
N CYS A 18 -6.19 3.96 3.76
CA CYS A 18 -5.41 3.31 4.80
C CYS A 18 -6.19 3.19 6.12
N ASP A 19 -6.87 4.26 6.53
CA ASP A 19 -7.64 4.28 7.78
C ASP A 19 -8.85 3.35 7.70
N HIS A 20 -9.55 3.32 6.57
CA HIS A 20 -10.64 2.37 6.33
C HIS A 20 -10.16 0.92 6.41
N LEU A 21 -9.01 0.59 5.83
CA LEU A 21 -8.45 -0.76 5.92
C LEU A 21 -8.02 -1.12 7.35
N ARG A 22 -7.43 -0.18 8.08
CA ARG A 22 -7.04 -0.38 9.49
C ARG A 22 -8.25 -0.58 10.40
N THR A 23 -9.31 0.21 10.24
CA THR A 23 -10.54 0.08 11.03
C THR A 23 -11.26 -1.25 10.82
N ARG A 24 -11.05 -1.89 9.67
CA ARG A 24 -11.50 -3.26 9.36
C ARG A 24 -10.62 -4.37 9.97
N GLY A 25 -9.59 -4.01 10.74
CA GLY A 25 -8.69 -4.97 11.40
C GLY A 25 -7.57 -5.49 10.50
N HIS A 26 -7.23 -4.80 9.42
CA HIS A 26 -6.07 -5.14 8.59
C HIS A 26 -4.80 -4.45 9.09
N GLU A 27 -3.65 -5.12 8.92
CA GLU A 27 -2.33 -4.54 9.14
C GLU A 27 -1.89 -3.85 7.85
N VAL A 28 -1.79 -2.52 7.87
CA VAL A 28 -1.58 -1.70 6.66
C VAL A 28 -0.20 -1.05 6.70
N ALA A 29 0.65 -1.38 5.73
CA ALA A 29 1.95 -0.76 5.52
C ALA A 29 1.93 0.12 4.27
N LEU A 30 2.17 1.42 4.44
CA LEU A 30 2.41 2.34 3.32
C LEU A 30 3.90 2.23 2.95
N VAL A 31 4.20 1.59 1.83
CA VAL A 31 5.55 1.06 1.53
C VAL A 31 6.31 1.87 0.47
N SER A 32 5.59 2.72 -0.26
CA SER A 32 6.14 3.71 -1.17
C SER A 32 5.13 4.84 -1.26
N ALA A 33 5.58 6.04 -0.93
CA ALA A 33 4.78 7.26 -0.96
C ALA A 33 5.65 8.34 -1.62
N ASP A 34 5.06 9.07 -2.56
CA ASP A 34 5.72 10.17 -3.27
C ASP A 34 6.88 9.70 -4.17
N GLU A 35 6.73 8.51 -4.79
CA GLU A 35 7.68 7.92 -5.75
C GLU A 35 7.10 7.81 -7.16
N PRO A 36 7.92 7.68 -8.23
CA PRO A 36 7.42 7.45 -9.57
C PRO A 36 6.51 6.21 -9.65
N TRP A 37 5.37 6.33 -10.34
CA TRP A 37 4.36 5.28 -10.42
C TRP A 37 4.88 3.85 -10.74
N PRO A 38 5.85 3.66 -11.67
CA PRO A 38 6.42 2.32 -11.91
C PRO A 38 7.15 1.73 -10.70
N ASP A 39 7.80 2.56 -9.89
CA ASP A 39 8.55 2.14 -8.71
C ASP A 39 7.61 1.82 -7.54
N VAL A 40 6.50 2.57 -7.41
CA VAL A 40 5.39 2.26 -6.49
C VAL A 40 4.85 0.84 -6.75
N GLY A 41 4.53 0.55 -8.02
CA GLY A 41 4.05 -0.78 -8.42
C GLY A 41 5.05 -1.89 -8.11
N ARG A 42 6.34 -1.64 -8.38
CA ARG A 42 7.42 -2.60 -8.05
C ARG A 42 7.51 -2.85 -6.56
N ALA A 43 7.52 -1.80 -5.73
CA ALA A 43 7.66 -1.91 -4.28
C ALA A 43 6.51 -2.74 -3.66
N VAL A 44 5.27 -2.47 -4.06
CA VAL A 44 4.09 -3.23 -3.60
C VAL A 44 4.16 -4.69 -4.07
N ALA A 45 4.42 -4.92 -5.36
CA ALA A 45 4.49 -6.26 -5.94
C ALA A 45 5.60 -7.11 -5.30
N THR A 46 6.78 -6.53 -5.04
CA THR A 46 7.89 -7.23 -4.38
C THR A 46 7.50 -7.72 -2.99
N ARG A 47 6.75 -6.96 -2.21
CA ARG A 47 6.31 -7.40 -0.86
C ARG A 47 5.29 -8.52 -0.91
N VAL A 48 4.35 -8.47 -1.87
CA VAL A 48 3.37 -9.55 -2.07
C VAL A 48 4.10 -10.82 -2.53
N ALA A 49 4.97 -10.71 -3.54
CA ALA A 49 5.73 -11.85 -4.07
C ALA A 49 6.65 -12.49 -3.02
N ALA A 50 7.20 -11.69 -2.10
CA ALA A 50 8.03 -12.18 -0.99
C ALA A 50 7.22 -12.76 0.19
N GLY A 51 5.87 -12.77 0.11
CA GLY A 51 5.01 -13.22 1.21
C GLY A 51 4.99 -12.27 2.43
N ALA A 52 5.54 -11.07 2.29
CA ALA A 52 5.56 -10.02 3.32
C ALA A 52 4.24 -9.24 3.40
N ALA A 53 3.37 -9.38 2.38
CA ALA A 53 1.99 -8.91 2.38
C ALA A 53 1.09 -9.97 1.74
N ASP A 54 -0.16 -10.06 2.21
CA ASP A 54 -1.17 -10.96 1.66
C ASP A 54 -1.87 -10.33 0.44
N LEU A 55 -1.89 -9.00 0.37
CA LEU A 55 -2.51 -8.21 -0.70
C LEU A 55 -1.76 -6.90 -0.92
N GLY A 56 -1.72 -6.44 -2.17
CA GLY A 56 -1.16 -5.14 -2.57
C GLY A 56 -2.25 -4.21 -3.11
N VAL A 57 -2.19 -2.93 -2.75
CA VAL A 57 -3.02 -1.85 -3.33
C VAL A 57 -2.11 -0.75 -3.85
N VAL A 58 -2.37 -0.28 -5.06
CA VAL A 58 -1.77 0.92 -5.64
C VAL A 58 -2.88 1.93 -5.94
N CYS A 59 -2.68 3.19 -5.59
CA CYS A 59 -3.68 4.24 -5.77
C CYS A 59 -3.07 5.60 -6.07
#